data_AF-A0A024VNP0-F1
#
_entry.id   AF-A0A024VNP0-F1
#
_cell.length_a   1.000
_cell.length_b   1.000
_cell.length_c   1.000
_cell.angle_alpha   90.00
_cell.angle_beta   90.00
_cell.angle_gamma   90.00
#
_symmetry.space_group_name_H-M   'P 1'
#
loop_
_entity.id
_entity.type
_entity.pdbx_description
1 polymer ?
#
loop_
_entity_poly.entity_id
_entity_poly.type
_entity_poly.pdbx_seq_one_letter_code
_entity_poly.pdbx_strand_id
1 'polypeptide(L)'
;MALKIHNAVNEETWNKIMKKEQKYFDICKEQKLIKFVGYPTKLSIKAFMLTLIGYNKPFDRHEWYIDRCGNTIKYIIDYYDGKKEKNSAVSIYIDARPQLNHQNAIDNVKIIYIKICRFLNNLF
;
A
#
# COMPACT_ATOMS: atom_id res chain seq x y z
N MET A 1 15.07 15.72 15.23
CA MET A 1 14.53 14.42 15.68
C MET A 1 13.32 13.99 14.84
N ALA A 2 12.31 14.85 14.67
CA ALA A 2 11.13 14.56 13.83
C ALA A 2 11.47 14.09 12.40
N LEU A 3 12.42 14.75 11.71
CA LEU A 3 12.83 14.38 10.35
C LEU A 3 13.27 12.91 10.21
N LYS A 4 14.00 12.37 11.22
CA LYS A 4 14.44 10.97 11.21
C LYS A 4 13.26 10.00 11.30
N ILE A 5 12.24 10.34 12.09
CA ILE A 5 11.02 9.53 12.21
C ILE A 5 10.22 9.57 10.92
N HIS A 6 10.03 10.75 10.32
CA HIS A 6 9.32 10.88 9.04
C HIS A 6 10.00 10.07 7.92
N ASN A 7 11.34 10.13 7.84
CA ASN A 7 12.09 9.34 6.86
C ASN A 7 11.90 7.84 7.09
N ALA A 8 11.99 7.38 8.34
CA ALA A 8 11.77 5.96 8.67
C ALA A 8 10.34 5.50 8.30
N VAL A 9 9.31 6.31 8.58
CA VAL A 9 7.91 6.01 8.21
C VAL A 9 7.73 5.97 6.69
N ASN A 10 8.38 6.87 5.95
CA ASN A 10 8.34 6.86 4.49
C ASN A 10 9.04 5.61 3.92
N GLU A 11 10.21 5.23 4.45
CA GLU A 11 10.92 4.01 4.07
C GLU A 11 10.09 2.76 4.36
N GLU A 12 9.46 2.67 5.54
CA GLU A 12 8.58 1.55 5.87
C GLU A 12 7.34 1.51 4.96
N THR A 13 6.75 2.66 4.67
CA THR A 13 5.62 2.79 3.73
C THR A 13 6.01 2.26 2.35
N TRP A 14 7.17 2.68 1.85
CA TRP A 14 7.71 2.21 0.57
C TRP A 14 7.92 0.70 0.58
N ASN A 15 8.56 0.16 1.61
CA ASN A 15 8.79 -1.28 1.76
C ASN A 15 7.48 -2.08 1.74
N LYS A 16 6.42 -1.59 2.41
CA LYS A 16 5.10 -2.24 2.39
C LYS A 16 4.41 -2.18 1.03
N ILE A 17 4.61 -1.11 0.27
CA ILE A 17 4.10 -0.98 -1.10
C ILE A 17 4.87 -1.94 -2.00
N MET A 18 6.20 -1.91 -1.98
CA MET A 18 7.03 -2.80 -2.80
C MET A 18 6.76 -4.27 -2.51
N LYS A 19 6.56 -4.66 -1.24
CA LYS A 19 6.14 -6.02 -0.88
C LYS A 19 4.81 -6.43 -1.53
N LYS A 20 3.86 -5.51 -1.70
CA LYS A 20 2.61 -5.78 -2.44
C LYS A 20 2.84 -5.80 -3.95
N GLU A 21 3.75 -4.97 -4.45
CA GLU A 21 4.09 -4.88 -5.86
C GLU A 21 4.90 -6.09 -6.38
N GLN A 22 5.62 -6.81 -5.51
CA GLN A 22 6.40 -8.01 -5.86
C GLN A 22 5.62 -9.02 -6.71
N LYS A 23 4.32 -9.19 -6.44
CA LYS A 23 3.48 -10.14 -7.21
C LYS A 23 3.28 -9.73 -8.67
N TYR A 24 3.56 -8.49 -9.02
CA TYR A 24 3.42 -7.97 -10.39
C TYR A 24 4.73 -7.97 -11.18
N PHE A 25 5.83 -8.48 -10.61
CA PHE A 25 7.14 -8.51 -11.29
C PHE A 25 7.15 -9.32 -12.58
N ASP A 26 6.24 -10.30 -12.71
CA ASP A 26 6.05 -11.06 -13.95
C ASP A 26 5.41 -10.24 -15.08
N ILE A 27 4.67 -9.18 -14.74
CA ILE A 27 4.03 -8.27 -15.70
C ILE A 27 4.91 -7.05 -15.94
N CYS A 28 5.52 -6.52 -14.89
CA CYS A 28 6.32 -5.31 -14.93
C CYS A 28 7.44 -5.41 -13.89
N LYS A 29 8.69 -5.41 -14.37
CA LYS A 29 9.87 -5.54 -13.52
C LYS A 29 10.26 -4.27 -12.77
N GLU A 30 9.75 -3.12 -13.21
CA GLU A 30 10.15 -1.82 -12.69
C GLU A 30 8.95 -1.04 -12.16
N GLN A 31 9.02 -0.64 -10.88
CA GLN A 31 8.02 0.18 -10.22
C GLN A 31 8.67 1.46 -9.71
N LYS A 32 8.08 2.61 -10.03
CA LYS A 32 8.62 3.91 -9.64
C LYS A 32 7.61 4.70 -8.84
N LEU A 33 8.06 5.38 -7.78
CA LEU A 33 7.24 6.38 -7.12
C LEU A 33 7.17 7.61 -8.03
N ILE A 34 5.96 7.96 -8.49
CA ILE A 34 5.70 9.15 -9.30
C ILE A 34 5.55 10.37 -8.39
N LYS A 35 4.67 10.25 -7.38
CA LYS A 35 4.37 11.33 -6.43
C LYS A 35 3.69 10.79 -5.18
N PHE A 36 3.77 11.55 -4.11
CA PHE A 36 2.99 11.35 -2.89
C PHE A 36 2.21 12.64 -2.55
N VAL A 37 0.99 12.49 -2.06
CA VAL A 37 0.09 13.60 -1.72
C VAL A 37 -0.52 13.36 -0.35
N GLY A 38 -0.48 14.37 0.52
CA GLY A 38 -1.07 14.32 1.85
C GLY A 38 -2.53 14.76 1.91
N TYR A 39 -3.33 14.08 2.73
CA TYR A 39 -4.75 14.35 2.97
C TYR A 39 -5.11 14.26 4.46
N PRO A 40 -4.57 15.17 5.31
CA PRO A 40 -4.68 15.07 6.76
C PRO A 40 -6.14 15.12 7.28
N THR A 41 -7.05 15.76 6.54
CA THR A 41 -8.44 15.94 6.96
C THR A 41 -9.41 14.91 6.36
N LYS A 42 -9.02 14.18 5.31
CA LYS A 42 -9.95 13.31 4.56
C LYS A 42 -9.77 11.85 4.93
N LEU A 43 -10.83 11.22 5.41
CA LEU A 43 -10.83 9.76 5.59
C LEU A 43 -10.94 9.00 4.28
N SER A 44 -10.28 7.85 4.23
CA SER A 44 -10.52 6.85 3.19
C SER A 44 -11.85 6.14 3.45
N ILE A 45 -12.47 5.58 2.41
CA ILE A 45 -13.76 4.88 2.55
C ILE A 45 -13.67 3.74 3.58
N LYS A 46 -12.59 2.95 3.54
CA LYS A 46 -12.37 1.89 4.53
C LYS A 46 -12.16 2.46 5.93
N ALA A 47 -11.36 3.53 6.10
CA ALA A 47 -11.17 4.15 7.41
C ALA A 47 -12.51 4.69 7.96
N PHE A 48 -13.31 5.34 7.13
CA PHE A 48 -14.64 5.83 7.50
C PHE A 48 -15.55 4.70 8.01
N MET A 49 -15.65 3.59 7.27
CA MET A 49 -16.46 2.44 7.67
C MET A 49 -15.95 1.78 8.95
N LEU A 50 -14.63 1.66 9.12
CA LEU A 50 -14.03 1.12 10.34
C LEU A 50 -14.28 2.02 11.55
N THR A 51 -14.20 3.34 11.37
CA THR A 51 -14.55 4.29 12.44
C THR A 51 -16.01 4.17 12.84
N LEU A 52 -16.93 3.94 11.90
CA LEU A 52 -18.35 3.76 12.21
C LEU A 52 -18.63 2.56 13.12
N ILE A 53 -17.83 1.49 13.01
CA ILE A 53 -17.96 0.28 13.85
C ILE A 53 -17.03 0.28 15.08
N GLY A 54 -16.46 1.44 15.43
CA GLY A 54 -15.71 1.64 16.69
C GLY A 54 -14.20 1.42 16.62
N TYR A 55 -13.60 1.24 15.44
CA TYR A 55 -12.14 1.25 15.30
C TYR A 55 -11.57 2.68 15.33
N ASN A 56 -10.30 2.79 15.73
CA ASN A 56 -9.60 4.06 15.75
C ASN A 56 -9.48 4.68 14.35
N LYS A 57 -9.65 5.99 14.28
CA LYS A 57 -9.43 6.81 13.08
C LYS A 57 -7.92 6.91 12.79
N PRO A 58 -7.47 6.90 11.51
CA PRO A 58 -6.09 7.23 11.21
C PRO A 58 -5.78 8.69 11.55
N PHE A 59 -4.57 8.95 12.07
CA PHE A 59 -4.11 10.30 12.39
C PHE A 59 -3.62 11.04 11.14
N ASP A 60 -3.21 10.32 10.10
CA ASP A 60 -2.79 10.88 8.82
C ASP A 60 -3.15 9.95 7.66
N ARG A 61 -3.34 10.51 6.47
CA ARG A 61 -3.65 9.78 5.25
C ARG A 61 -2.86 10.34 4.09
N HIS A 62 -2.18 9.45 3.37
CA HIS A 62 -1.46 9.78 2.15
C HIS A 62 -2.00 9.01 0.94
N GLU A 63 -1.73 9.56 -0.23
CA GLU A 63 -1.91 8.89 -1.53
C GLU A 63 -0.59 8.85 -2.26
N TRP A 64 -0.10 7.65 -2.59
CA TRP A 64 1.12 7.45 -3.35
C TRP A 64 0.78 6.94 -4.74
N TYR A 65 1.45 7.46 -5.75
CA TYR A 65 1.21 7.10 -7.14
C TYR A 65 2.42 6.35 -7.65
N ILE A 66 2.21 5.10 -8.04
CA ILE A 66 3.26 4.19 -8.50
C ILE A 66 3.11 4.01 -10.00
N ASP A 67 4.19 4.22 -10.74
CA ASP A 67 4.26 3.83 -12.14
C ASP A 67 4.56 2.33 -12.22
N ARG A 68 3.73 1.61 -12.97
CA ARG A 68 3.92 0.22 -13.33
C ARG A 68 3.95 0.13 -14.85
N CYS A 69 5.13 0.34 -15.43
CA CYS A 69 5.36 0.26 -16.88
C CYS A 69 4.40 1.15 -17.70
N GLY A 70 4.23 2.41 -17.29
CA GLY A 70 3.32 3.37 -17.92
C GLY A 70 1.92 3.43 -17.32
N ASN A 71 1.57 2.50 -16.41
CA ASN A 71 0.30 2.51 -15.71
C ASN A 71 0.44 3.15 -14.33
N THR A 72 -0.30 4.23 -14.09
CA THR A 72 -0.32 4.88 -12.78
C THR A 72 -1.27 4.15 -11.82
N ILE A 73 -0.71 3.49 -10.81
CA ILE A 73 -1.43 2.82 -9.74
C ILE A 73 -1.44 3.71 -8.51
N LYS A 74 -2.63 4.10 -8.07
CA LYS A 74 -2.82 4.88 -6.85
C LYS A 74 -2.89 3.97 -5.64
N TYR A 75 -2.10 4.25 -4.62
CA TYR A 75 -2.12 3.65 -3.30
C TYR A 75 -2.76 4.62 -2.31
N ILE A 76 -3.64 4.10 -1.45
CA ILE A 76 -4.20 4.78 -0.29
C ILE A 76 -3.45 4.26 0.93
N ILE A 77 -2.91 5.17 1.74
CA ILE A 77 -2.14 4.84 2.93
C ILE A 77 -2.79 5.56 4.11
N ASP A 78 -3.25 4.79 5.07
CA ASP A 78 -3.78 5.31 6.34
C ASP A 78 -2.76 4.98 7.46
N TYR A 79 -2.38 5.99 8.24
CA TYR A 79 -1.46 5.85 9.38
C TYR A 79 -2.23 5.88 10.69
N TYR A 80 -1.99 4.87 11.54
CA TYR A 80 -2.65 4.72 12.84
C TYR A 80 -1.62 4.63 13.94
N ASP A 81 -2.01 5.02 15.15
CA ASP A 81 -1.22 4.75 16.35
C ASP A 81 -1.09 3.23 16.53
N GLY A 82 0.16 2.76 16.54
CA GLY A 82 0.48 1.37 16.79
C GLY A 82 0.38 1.04 18.29
N LYS A 83 0.33 -0.25 18.61
CA LYS A 83 0.40 -0.70 20.01
C LYS A 83 1.78 -0.34 20.56
N LYS A 84 1.81 0.37 21.70
CA LYS A 84 3.05 0.69 22.41
C LYS A 84 3.67 -0.61 22.94
N GLU A 85 4.81 -1.03 22.41
CA GLU A 85 5.63 -2.04 23.08
C GLU A 85 6.50 -1.36 24.14
N LYS A 86 6.83 -2.08 25.22
CA LYS A 86 7.48 -1.52 26.41
C LYS A 86 8.83 -0.80 26.14
N ASN A 87 9.45 -1.01 24.97
CA ASN A 87 10.77 -0.47 24.62
C ASN A 87 10.80 0.38 23.33
N SER A 88 9.66 0.70 22.71
CA SER A 88 9.63 1.51 21.48
C SER A 88 8.94 2.87 21.71
N ALA A 89 9.69 3.94 21.44
CA ALA A 89 9.24 5.31 21.69
C ALA A 89 8.04 5.73 20.82
N VAL A 90 7.91 5.15 19.61
CA VAL A 90 6.82 5.38 18.67
C VAL A 90 6.52 4.08 17.92
N SER A 91 5.27 3.64 17.93
CA SER A 91 4.76 2.51 17.15
C SER A 91 3.70 3.06 16.21
N ILE A 92 3.89 2.90 14.90
CA ILE A 92 2.93 3.36 13.87
C ILE A 92 2.48 2.14 13.09
N TYR A 93 1.17 1.98 12.93
CA TYR A 93 0.60 1.00 12.04
C TYR A 93 0.28 1.63 10.68
N ILE A 94 0.87 1.08 9.63
CA ILE A 94 0.73 1.56 8.25
C ILE A 94 -0.16 0.61 7.46
N ASP A 95 -1.35 1.08 7.07
CA ASP A 95 -2.27 0.39 6.16
C ASP A 95 -2.13 0.97 4.74
N ALA A 96 -1.19 0.41 3.98
CA ALA A 96 -0.97 0.75 2.57
C ALA A 96 -1.71 -0.23 1.65
N ARG A 97 -2.60 0.24 0.79
CA ARG A 97 -3.36 -0.59 -0.14
C ARG A 97 -3.55 0.08 -1.50
N PRO A 98 -3.57 -0.68 -2.61
CA PRO A 98 -3.91 -0.10 -3.90
C PRO A 98 -5.38 0.33 -3.90
N GLN A 99 -5.67 1.43 -4.57
CA GLN A 99 -7.02 1.84 -4.87
C GLN A 99 -7.66 0.80 -5.79
N LEU A 100 -8.95 0.56 -5.58
CA LEU A 100 -9.76 -0.18 -6.53
C LEU A 100 -9.94 0.69 -7.78
N ASN A 101 -9.24 0.34 -8.84
CA ASN A 101 -9.39 0.94 -10.16
C ASN A 101 -9.37 -0.16 -11.24
N HIS A 102 -9.86 0.17 -12.43
CA HIS A 102 -9.95 -0.78 -13.55
C HIS A 102 -8.58 -1.36 -13.92
N GLN A 103 -7.52 -0.54 -13.94
CA GLN A 103 -6.18 -0.98 -14.33
C GLN A 103 -5.59 -2.01 -13.35
N ASN A 104 -5.70 -1.76 -12.05
CA ASN A 104 -5.25 -2.68 -11.02
C ASN A 104 -6.10 -3.96 -11.02
N ALA A 105 -7.39 -3.89 -11.37
CA ALA A 105 -8.23 -5.08 -11.52
C ALA A 105 -7.74 -5.97 -12.67
N ILE A 106 -7.43 -5.39 -13.84
CA ILE A 106 -6.85 -6.12 -14.97
C ILE A 106 -5.54 -6.81 -14.57
N ASP A 107 -4.64 -6.08 -13.90
CA ASP A 107 -3.36 -6.65 -13.50
C ASP A 107 -3.51 -7.79 -12.49
N ASN A 108 -4.49 -7.71 -11.59
CA ASN A 108 -4.81 -8.82 -10.69
C ASN A 108 -5.28 -10.06 -11.48
N VAL A 109 -6.13 -9.89 -12.49
CA VAL A 109 -6.60 -10.98 -13.35
C VAL A 109 -5.43 -11.60 -14.12
N LYS A 110 -4.53 -10.80 -14.70
CA LYS A 110 -3.33 -11.28 -15.39
C LYS A 110 -2.43 -12.11 -14.47
N ILE A 111 -2.21 -11.66 -13.23
CA ILE A 111 -1.40 -12.42 -12.26
C ILE A 111 -2.06 -13.73 -11.87
N ILE A 112 -3.38 -13.75 -11.67
CA ILE A 112 -4.10 -15.00 -11.38
C ILE A 112 -3.95 -15.97 -12.56
N TYR A 113 -4.13 -15.50 -13.79
CA TYR A 113 -3.94 -16.31 -15.00
C TYR A 113 -2.52 -16.89 -15.09
N ILE A 114 -1.48 -16.06 -14.95
CA ILE A 114 -0.07 -16.50 -14.99
C ILE A 114 0.21 -17.56 -13.92
N LYS A 115 -0.31 -17.38 -12.70
CA LYS A 115 -0.15 -18.35 -11.61
C LYS A 115 -0.83 -19.68 -11.92
N ILE A 116 -2.05 -19.64 -12.47
CA ILE A 116 -2.77 -20.84 -12.89
C ILE A 116 -2.00 -21.56 -14.00
N CYS A 117 -1.54 -20.86 -15.03
CA CYS A 117 -0.75 -21.46 -16.11
C CYS A 117 0.55 -22.09 -15.60
N ARG A 118 1.29 -21.43 -14.70
CA ARG A 118 2.50 -22.00 -14.09
C ARG A 118 2.22 -23.23 -13.23
N PHE A 119 1.11 -23.19 -12.48
CA PHE A 119 0.69 -24.34 -11.68
C PHE A 119 0.35 -25.54 -12.57
N LEU A 120 -0.41 -25.33 -13.63
CA LEU A 120 -0.74 -26.38 -14.60
C LEU A 120 0.50 -26.91 -15.33
N ASN A 121 1.43 -26.03 -15.75
CA ASN A 121 2.68 -26.44 -16.38
C ASN A 121 3.65 -27.19 -15.45
N ASN A 122 3.50 -27.07 -14.13
CA ASN A 122 4.30 -27.84 -13.16
C ASN A 122 3.67 -29.21 -12.83
N LEU A 123 2.43 -29.46 -13.24
CA LEU A 123 1.70 -30.70 -13.00
C LEU A 123 1.84 -31.72 -14.14
N PHE A 124 2.32 -31.29 -15.30
CA PHE A 124 2.57 -32.10 -16.50
C PHE A 124 4.04 -31.96 -16.92
#